data_AF-A0A7K2Q4W0-F1
#
_entry.id   AF-A0A7K2Q4W0-F1
#
_cell.length_a   1.000
_cell.length_b   1.000
_cell.length_c   1.000
_cell.angle_alpha   90.00
_cell.angle_beta   90.00
_cell.angle_gamma   90.00
#
_symmetry.space_group_name_H-M   'P 1'
#
loop_
_entity.id
_entity.type
_entity.pdbx_description
1 polymer ?
#
loop_
_entity_poly.entity_id
_entity_poly.type
_entity_poly.pdbx_seq_one_letter_code
_entity_poly.pdbx_strand_id
1 'polypeptide(L)'
;GRFGARAAGLTGLDGATVTARRTAAHRAVLDGRTVMIRDDHNGRIRKVDPALLTLLLEQGIVPVLSPPALAEDGTAVNVDADRTAAAVAAALGAEHLVMLTGAPGVLADHRDESSLLPEYRVPAEGPVGDAAVGGMKAKLQAAREALLGSVAEVVVADGRVKDPVSGALGGAGTTVRLAAVHETGGAAPLTTTGS
;
A
#
# COMPACT_ATOMS: atom_id res chain seq x y z
N GLY A 1 -16.05 -22.69 -6.43
CA GLY A 1 -16.72 -21.94 -7.52
C GLY A 1 -16.23 -22.41 -8.88
N ARG A 2 -16.54 -21.67 -9.96
CA ARG A 2 -16.23 -22.00 -11.38
C ARG A 2 -14.77 -22.39 -11.66
N PHE A 3 -13.84 -21.97 -10.80
CA PHE A 3 -12.38 -22.21 -10.91
C PHE A 3 -11.79 -22.99 -9.72
N GLY A 4 -12.61 -23.75 -8.97
CA GLY A 4 -12.14 -24.59 -7.87
C GLY A 4 -11.89 -23.88 -6.54
N ALA A 5 -11.56 -22.59 -6.54
CA ALA A 5 -11.42 -21.82 -5.30
C ALA A 5 -12.76 -21.61 -4.57
N ARG A 6 -12.76 -21.78 -3.25
CA ARG A 6 -13.82 -21.31 -2.34
C ARG A 6 -13.45 -19.90 -1.92
N ALA A 7 -14.34 -18.93 -2.10
CA ALA A 7 -14.08 -17.54 -1.77
C ALA A 7 -15.24 -16.96 -0.95
N ALA A 8 -14.92 -16.03 -0.06
CA ALA A 8 -15.89 -15.29 0.74
C ALA A 8 -15.65 -13.78 0.56
N GLY A 9 -16.68 -13.08 0.07
CA GLY A 9 -16.65 -11.62 -0.06
C GLY A 9 -16.88 -10.96 1.30
N LEU A 10 -16.03 -10.00 1.65
CA LEU A 10 -16.08 -9.25 2.90
C LEU A 10 -15.81 -7.77 2.64
N THR A 11 -16.25 -6.94 3.57
CA THR A 11 -15.81 -5.56 3.72
C THR A 11 -14.98 -5.40 4.99
N GLY A 12 -14.39 -4.23 5.19
CA GLY A 12 -13.74 -3.90 6.46
C GLY A 12 -14.69 -3.85 7.66
N LEU A 13 -16.00 -3.76 7.43
CA LEU A 13 -17.03 -3.74 8.47
C LEU A 13 -17.24 -5.13 9.09
N ASP A 14 -17.11 -6.18 8.29
CA ASP A 14 -17.37 -7.55 8.70
C ASP A 14 -16.35 -7.97 9.76
N GLY A 15 -16.84 -8.30 10.96
CA GLY A 15 -15.99 -8.60 12.12
C GLY A 15 -15.10 -7.44 12.57
N ALA A 16 -15.39 -6.20 12.13
CA ALA A 16 -14.49 -5.05 12.29
C ALA A 16 -13.05 -5.33 11.78
N THR A 17 -12.94 -6.13 10.71
CA THR A 17 -11.66 -6.55 10.12
C THR A 17 -10.76 -5.37 9.79
N VAL A 18 -11.33 -4.24 9.35
CA VAL A 18 -10.58 -3.01 9.08
C VAL A 18 -11.24 -1.85 9.80
N THR A 19 -10.49 -1.24 10.72
CA THR A 19 -10.90 0.00 11.39
C THR A 19 -10.12 1.18 10.84
N ALA A 20 -10.76 2.33 10.77
CA ALA A 20 -10.18 3.56 10.26
C ALA A 20 -10.46 4.74 11.20
N ARG A 21 -9.63 5.78 11.09
CA ARG A 21 -9.91 7.09 11.68
C ARG A 21 -10.47 8.00 10.60
N ARG A 22 -11.61 8.64 10.85
CA ARG A 22 -12.17 9.60 9.91
C ARG A 22 -11.20 10.75 9.66
N THR A 23 -11.06 11.14 8.40
CA THR A 23 -10.26 12.29 8.02
C THR A 23 -11.06 13.56 8.29
N ALA A 24 -10.43 14.58 8.89
CA ALA A 24 -11.12 15.83 9.17
C ALA A 24 -11.52 16.51 7.84
N ALA A 25 -12.70 17.14 7.83
CA ALA A 25 -13.26 17.84 6.68
C ALA A 25 -12.18 18.66 5.94
N HIS A 26 -11.94 18.31 4.68
CA HIS A 26 -10.95 19.00 3.87
C HIS A 26 -11.56 20.23 3.18
N ARG A 27 -10.77 21.30 3.16
CA ARG A 27 -11.05 22.50 2.38
C ARG A 27 -10.65 22.21 0.93
N ALA A 28 -11.62 22.20 0.02
CA ALA A 28 -11.38 22.14 -1.42
C ALA A 28 -11.58 23.53 -2.03
N VAL A 29 -10.83 23.86 -3.07
CA VAL A 29 -11.11 25.05 -3.88
C VAL A 29 -11.95 24.59 -5.07
N LEU A 30 -13.23 24.96 -5.06
CA LEU A 30 -14.13 24.80 -6.21
C LEU A 30 -14.37 26.19 -6.79
N ASP A 31 -14.08 26.38 -8.08
CA ASP A 31 -14.31 27.64 -8.79
C ASP A 31 -13.71 28.89 -8.09
N GLY A 32 -12.49 28.75 -7.57
CA GLY A 32 -11.79 29.83 -6.85
C GLY A 32 -12.34 30.13 -5.45
N ARG A 33 -13.31 29.36 -4.95
CA ARG A 33 -13.86 29.49 -3.60
C ARG A 33 -13.46 28.30 -2.74
N THR A 34 -12.97 28.58 -1.53
CA THR A 34 -12.69 27.55 -0.53
C THR A 34 -14.00 27.02 0.05
N VAL A 35 -14.38 25.81 -0.36
CA VAL A 35 -15.55 25.07 0.15
C VAL A 35 -15.08 24.04 1.17
N MET A 36 -15.73 23.98 2.32
CA MET A 36 -15.50 22.95 3.33
C MET A 36 -16.33 21.72 2.96
N ILE A 37 -15.67 20.64 2.52
CA ILE A 37 -16.34 19.38 2.23
C ILE A 37 -16.45 18.61 3.55
N ARG A 38 -17.65 18.59 4.14
CA ARG A 38 -17.93 17.91 5.42
C ARG A 38 -18.28 16.42 5.26
N ASP A 39 -18.67 16.00 4.07
CA ASP A 39 -19.22 14.65 3.80
C ASP A 39 -18.28 13.73 3.02
N ASP A 40 -16.96 13.89 3.17
CA ASP A 40 -16.03 13.09 2.34
C ASP A 40 -16.00 11.60 2.68
N HIS A 41 -16.67 11.16 3.77
CA HIS A 41 -16.72 9.77 4.25
C HIS A 41 -15.37 9.05 4.17
N ASN A 42 -14.23 9.77 4.20
CA ASN A 42 -12.92 9.19 3.95
C ASN A 42 -12.21 8.95 5.27
N GLY A 43 -11.54 7.81 5.37
CA GLY A 43 -10.78 7.41 6.54
C GLY A 43 -9.34 7.05 6.20
N ARG A 44 -8.50 7.02 7.23
CA ARG A 44 -7.18 6.41 7.20
C ARG A 44 -7.20 5.14 8.03
N ILE A 45 -6.62 4.06 7.51
CA ILE A 45 -6.52 2.78 8.21
C ILE A 45 -5.86 3.01 9.57
N ARG A 46 -6.52 2.52 10.62
CA ARG A 46 -6.03 2.57 12.01
C ARG A 46 -5.49 1.22 12.43
N LYS A 47 -6.26 0.15 12.18
CA LYS A 47 -5.91 -1.22 12.58
C LYS A 47 -6.63 -2.21 11.66
N VAL A 48 -5.94 -3.30 11.34
CA VAL A 48 -6.54 -4.52 10.78
C VAL A 48 -6.57 -5.58 11.89
N ASP A 49 -7.71 -6.24 12.05
CA ASP A 49 -7.84 -7.44 12.87
C ASP A 49 -7.86 -8.67 11.95
N PRO A 50 -6.81 -9.51 11.97
CA PRO A 50 -6.70 -10.61 11.03
C PRO A 50 -7.57 -11.81 11.40
N ALA A 51 -8.20 -11.86 12.58
CA ALA A 51 -8.81 -13.08 13.11
C ALA A 51 -9.82 -13.73 12.16
N LEU A 52 -10.72 -12.94 11.55
CA LEU A 52 -11.70 -13.45 10.59
C LEU A 52 -11.03 -13.95 9.30
N LEU A 53 -10.02 -13.24 8.82
CA LEU A 53 -9.28 -13.62 7.61
C LEU A 53 -8.52 -14.93 7.83
N THR A 54 -7.83 -15.06 8.96
CA THR A 54 -7.12 -16.28 9.35
C THR A 54 -8.07 -17.47 9.45
N LEU A 55 -9.22 -17.33 10.11
CA LEU A 55 -10.22 -18.39 10.22
C LEU A 55 -10.69 -18.88 8.85
N LEU A 56 -10.97 -17.98 7.91
CA LEU A 56 -11.38 -18.35 6.56
C LEU A 56 -10.27 -19.09 5.81
N LEU A 57 -9.03 -18.58 5.89
CA LEU A 57 -7.85 -19.18 5.27
C LEU A 57 -7.59 -20.60 5.80
N GLU A 58 -7.69 -20.79 7.12
CA GLU A 58 -7.56 -22.11 7.77
C GLU A 58 -8.61 -23.12 7.29
N GLN A 59 -9.78 -22.65 6.86
CA GLN A 59 -10.85 -23.48 6.29
C GLN A 59 -10.72 -23.67 4.76
N GLY A 60 -9.63 -23.19 4.16
CA GLY A 60 -9.41 -23.23 2.71
C GLY A 60 -10.35 -22.32 1.94
N ILE A 61 -10.81 -21.23 2.55
CA ILE A 61 -11.66 -20.21 1.94
C ILE A 61 -10.83 -18.94 1.74
N VAL A 62 -10.76 -18.47 0.49
CA VAL A 62 -10.03 -17.26 0.12
C VAL A 62 -10.87 -16.02 0.47
N PRO A 63 -10.42 -15.14 1.38
CA PRO A 63 -11.10 -13.89 1.66
C PRO A 63 -10.95 -12.93 0.48
N VAL A 64 -12.05 -12.31 0.06
CA VAL A 64 -12.09 -11.24 -0.96
C VAL A 64 -12.56 -9.98 -0.25
N LEU A 65 -11.61 -9.16 0.20
CA LEU A 65 -11.87 -7.98 1.02
C LEU A 65 -11.94 -6.72 0.17
N SER A 66 -12.97 -5.89 0.37
CA SER A 66 -13.08 -4.56 -0.23
C SER A 66 -13.31 -3.47 0.83
N PRO A 67 -13.04 -2.18 0.52
CA PRO A 67 -13.62 -1.07 1.28
C PRO A 67 -15.15 -1.19 1.35
N PRO A 68 -15.83 -0.54 2.33
CA PRO A 68 -15.33 0.45 3.31
C PRO A 68 -14.73 -0.16 4.59
N ALA A 69 -14.23 0.70 5.48
CA ALA A 69 -13.75 0.36 6.82
C ALA A 69 -14.66 0.95 7.93
N LEU A 70 -14.54 0.43 9.15
CA LEU A 70 -15.32 0.87 10.32
C LEU A 70 -14.63 2.05 11.03
N ALA A 71 -15.31 3.18 11.13
CA ALA A 71 -14.82 4.35 11.86
C ALA A 71 -15.06 4.25 13.37
N GLU A 72 -14.43 5.15 14.13
CA GLU A 72 -14.50 5.22 15.59
C GLU A 72 -15.92 5.45 16.16
N ASP A 73 -16.83 5.99 15.36
CA ASP A 73 -18.24 6.24 15.69
C ASP A 73 -19.17 5.11 15.21
N GLY A 74 -18.61 4.01 14.69
CA GLY A 74 -19.35 2.87 14.16
C GLY A 74 -19.88 3.05 12.73
N THR A 75 -19.57 4.17 12.07
CA THR A 75 -20.01 4.42 10.68
C THR A 75 -19.02 3.86 9.66
N ALA A 76 -19.48 3.65 8.43
CA ALA A 76 -18.62 3.26 7.32
C ALA A 76 -17.85 4.46 6.76
N VAL A 77 -16.57 4.26 6.50
CA VAL A 77 -15.71 5.22 5.79
C VAL A 77 -14.97 4.55 4.64
N ASN A 78 -14.92 5.23 3.50
CA ASN A 78 -14.10 4.86 2.38
C ASN A 78 -12.62 4.97 2.75
N VAL A 79 -11.83 4.00 2.28
CA VAL A 79 -10.40 3.90 2.56
C VAL A 79 -9.67 3.50 1.28
N ASP A 80 -8.41 3.91 1.19
CA ASP A 80 -7.56 3.57 0.06
C ASP A 80 -7.30 2.05 0.02
N ALA A 81 -7.56 1.43 -1.14
CA ALA A 81 -7.45 -0.02 -1.30
C ALA A 81 -5.99 -0.51 -1.26
N ASP A 82 -5.05 0.27 -1.78
CA ASP A 82 -3.62 -0.07 -1.75
C ASP A 82 -3.11 -0.09 -0.29
N ARG A 83 -3.47 0.93 0.50
CA ARG A 83 -3.14 1.01 1.94
C ARG A 83 -3.87 -0.06 2.74
N THR A 84 -5.11 -0.40 2.39
CA THR A 84 -5.83 -1.53 3.01
C THR A 84 -5.08 -2.83 2.77
N ALA A 85 -4.65 -3.09 1.53
CA ALA A 85 -3.89 -4.30 1.19
C ALA A 85 -2.55 -4.35 1.94
N ALA A 86 -1.83 -3.23 2.01
CA ALA A 86 -0.59 -3.12 2.78
C ALA A 86 -0.78 -3.45 4.27
N ALA A 87 -1.82 -2.88 4.90
CA ALA A 87 -2.12 -3.12 6.30
C ALA A 87 -2.57 -4.57 6.57
N VAL A 88 -3.34 -5.17 5.64
CA VAL A 88 -3.75 -6.57 5.73
C VAL A 88 -2.56 -7.51 5.60
N ALA A 89 -1.67 -7.26 4.63
CA ALA A 89 -0.45 -8.06 4.44
C ALA A 89 0.43 -8.03 5.70
N ALA A 90 0.63 -6.84 6.28
CA ALA A 90 1.38 -6.68 7.52
C ALA A 90 0.70 -7.41 8.70
N ALA A 91 -0.63 -7.27 8.85
CA ALA A 91 -1.37 -7.93 9.94
C ALA A 91 -1.39 -9.46 9.84
N LEU A 92 -1.33 -10.01 8.63
CA LEU A 92 -1.24 -11.45 8.37
C LEU A 92 0.20 -11.97 8.43
N GLY A 93 1.21 -11.11 8.52
CA GLY A 93 2.62 -11.52 8.42
C GLY A 93 2.96 -12.12 7.06
N ALA A 94 2.38 -11.57 5.98
CA ALA A 94 2.56 -12.10 4.63
C ALA A 94 4.02 -11.99 4.16
N GLU A 95 4.50 -13.04 3.49
CA GLU A 95 5.83 -13.03 2.84
C GLU A 95 5.85 -12.07 1.64
N HIS A 96 4.80 -12.11 0.82
CA HIS A 96 4.68 -11.29 -0.38
C HIS A 96 3.40 -10.45 -0.37
N LEU A 97 3.51 -9.20 -0.82
CA LEU A 97 2.38 -8.38 -1.25
C LEU A 97 2.52 -8.08 -2.75
N VAL A 98 1.57 -8.57 -3.55
CA VAL A 98 1.50 -8.28 -4.99
C VAL A 98 0.45 -7.20 -5.24
N MET A 99 0.88 -6.09 -5.85
CA MET A 99 0.03 -4.96 -6.20
C MET A 99 -0.12 -4.87 -7.73
N LEU A 100 -1.28 -5.26 -8.25
CA LEU A 100 -1.54 -5.22 -9.67
C LEU A 100 -1.90 -3.80 -10.14
N THR A 101 -1.43 -3.42 -11.32
CA THR A 101 -1.66 -2.11 -11.92
C THR A 101 -1.88 -2.19 -13.44
N GLY A 102 -2.27 -1.08 -14.07
CA GLY A 102 -2.50 -1.00 -15.51
C GLY A 102 -1.23 -0.76 -16.34
N ALA A 103 -0.06 -1.04 -15.77
CA ALA A 103 1.27 -0.83 -16.35
C ALA A 103 2.17 -2.02 -16.01
N PRO A 104 3.28 -2.23 -16.73
CA PRO A 104 4.20 -3.36 -16.50
C PRO A 104 4.77 -3.42 -15.07
N GLY A 105 4.89 -2.27 -14.40
CA GLY A 105 5.45 -2.09 -13.07
C GLY A 105 5.66 -0.61 -12.78
N VAL A 106 6.72 -0.26 -12.05
CA VAL A 106 7.17 1.12 -11.87
C VAL A 106 8.04 1.51 -13.07
N LEU A 107 7.71 2.64 -13.70
CA LEU A 107 8.41 3.13 -14.89
C LEU A 107 9.27 4.35 -14.54
N ALA A 108 10.46 4.45 -15.11
CA ALA A 108 11.30 5.65 -14.98
C ALA A 108 10.67 6.85 -15.73
N ASP A 109 10.06 6.61 -16.89
CA ASP A 109 9.16 7.54 -17.55
C ASP A 109 7.77 6.89 -17.70
N HIS A 110 6.78 7.44 -17.01
CA HIS A 110 5.39 6.97 -17.04
C HIS A 110 4.75 6.94 -18.45
N ARG A 111 5.39 7.56 -19.45
CA ARG A 111 4.94 7.57 -20.86
C ARG A 111 5.60 6.50 -21.72
N ASP A 112 6.59 5.78 -21.19
CA ASP A 112 7.35 4.76 -21.90
C ASP A 112 7.37 3.45 -21.10
N GLU A 113 6.57 2.48 -21.53
CA GLU A 113 6.52 1.16 -20.89
C GLU A 113 7.85 0.38 -20.98
N SER A 114 8.75 0.74 -21.91
CA SER A 114 10.08 0.14 -21.99
C SER A 114 11.02 0.62 -20.88
N SER A 115 10.64 1.68 -20.17
CA SER A 115 11.39 2.25 -19.04
C SER A 115 11.10 1.54 -17.70
N LEU A 116 10.63 0.30 -17.74
CA LEU A 116 10.37 -0.54 -16.57
C LEU A 116 11.61 -0.65 -15.68
N LEU A 117 11.43 -0.35 -14.40
CA LEU A 117 12.43 -0.56 -13.37
C LEU A 117 12.23 -1.95 -12.75
N PRO A 118 13.19 -2.89 -12.86
CA PRO A 118 13.07 -4.20 -12.22
C PRO A 118 13.06 -4.12 -10.69
N GLU A 119 13.75 -3.13 -10.13
CA GLU A 119 13.75 -2.82 -8.70
C GLU A 119 13.49 -1.32 -8.49
N TYR A 120 12.71 -0.99 -7.46
CA TYR A 120 12.51 0.38 -7.01
C TYR A 120 12.76 0.52 -5.51
N ARG A 121 13.61 1.47 -5.12
CA ARG A 121 13.92 1.73 -3.71
C ARG A 121 13.13 2.91 -3.18
N VAL A 122 12.16 2.63 -2.31
CA VAL A 122 11.39 3.67 -1.61
C VAL A 122 12.13 4.12 -0.35
N PRO A 123 12.26 5.43 -0.09
CA PRO A 123 12.83 5.90 1.17
C PRO A 123 11.88 5.60 2.33
N ALA A 124 12.42 5.20 3.49
CA ALA A 124 11.63 4.88 4.68
C ALA A 124 10.75 6.04 5.15
N GLU A 125 11.17 7.28 4.90
CA GLU A 125 10.45 8.50 5.22
C GLU A 125 10.47 9.48 4.04
N GLY A 126 9.63 10.52 4.09
CA GLY A 126 9.61 11.56 3.06
C GLY A 126 8.90 11.16 1.76
N PRO A 127 9.12 11.90 0.66
CA PRO A 127 8.49 11.65 -0.63
C PRO A 127 9.08 10.41 -1.31
N VAL A 128 8.24 9.66 -2.04
CA VAL A 128 8.64 8.40 -2.70
C VAL A 128 9.54 8.58 -3.92
N GLY A 129 9.72 9.80 -4.45
CA GLY A 129 10.59 10.11 -5.60
C GLY A 129 9.82 10.49 -6.88
N ASP A 130 10.55 10.87 -7.93
CA ASP A 130 9.96 11.49 -9.15
C ASP A 130 9.32 10.48 -10.11
N ALA A 131 9.77 9.23 -10.11
CA ALA A 131 9.13 8.13 -10.85
C ALA A 131 7.70 7.83 -10.36
N ALA A 132 7.33 8.36 -9.19
CA ALA A 132 6.05 8.13 -8.53
C ALA A 132 5.03 9.22 -8.89
N VAL A 133 4.42 9.11 -10.07
CA VAL A 133 3.39 10.05 -10.55
C VAL A 133 1.98 9.49 -10.31
N GLY A 134 1.04 10.36 -9.94
CA GLY A 134 -0.39 10.03 -9.84
C GLY A 134 -0.68 8.83 -8.92
N GLY A 135 -1.43 7.85 -9.44
CA GLY A 135 -1.79 6.63 -8.69
C GLY A 135 -0.58 5.77 -8.29
N MET A 136 0.51 5.81 -9.05
CA MET A 136 1.74 5.08 -8.68
C MET A 136 2.35 5.62 -7.39
N LYS A 137 2.18 6.91 -7.11
CA LYS A 137 2.61 7.51 -5.85
C LYS A 137 1.91 6.91 -4.64
N ALA A 138 0.58 6.75 -4.72
CA ALA A 138 -0.20 6.13 -3.64
C ALA A 138 0.20 4.67 -3.43
N LYS A 139 0.39 3.94 -4.53
CA LYS A 139 0.82 2.53 -4.52
C LYS A 139 2.19 2.34 -3.87
N LEU A 140 3.17 3.16 -4.23
CA LEU A 140 4.51 3.13 -3.62
C LEU A 140 4.52 3.55 -2.15
N GLN A 141 3.61 4.45 -1.74
CA GLN A 141 3.43 4.77 -0.32
C GLN A 141 2.87 3.57 0.45
N ALA A 142 1.88 2.87 -0.09
CA ALA A 142 1.33 1.65 0.51
C ALA A 142 2.38 0.52 0.54
N ALA A 143 3.15 0.33 -0.53
CA ALA A 143 4.25 -0.63 -0.57
C ALA A 143 5.28 -0.36 0.52
N ARG A 144 5.67 0.91 0.73
CA ARG A 144 6.53 1.31 1.84
C ARG A 144 5.91 0.98 3.20
N GLU A 145 4.63 1.30 3.40
CA GLU A 145 3.92 1.00 4.64
C GLU A 145 3.89 -0.51 4.93
N ALA A 146 3.72 -1.36 3.91
CA ALA A 146 3.81 -2.82 4.03
C ALA A 146 5.22 -3.29 4.44
N LEU A 147 6.26 -2.78 3.77
CA LEU A 147 7.67 -3.12 4.07
C LEU A 147 8.05 -2.73 5.51
N LEU A 148 7.65 -1.54 5.96
CA LEU A 148 7.83 -1.11 7.35
C LEU A 148 7.01 -1.95 8.33
N GLY A 149 5.88 -2.51 7.86
CA GLY A 149 5.06 -3.50 8.55
C GLY A 149 5.59 -4.93 8.52
N SER A 150 6.87 -5.12 8.15
CA SER A 150 7.56 -6.42 8.11
C SER A 150 7.10 -7.40 7.02
N VAL A 151 6.39 -6.93 5.99
CA VAL A 151 6.20 -7.72 4.75
C VAL A 151 7.56 -7.88 4.08
N ALA A 152 7.96 -9.12 3.74
CA ALA A 152 9.31 -9.40 3.26
C ALA A 152 9.57 -8.85 1.85
N GLU A 153 8.57 -8.95 0.97
CA GLU A 153 8.67 -8.46 -0.40
C GLU A 153 7.36 -7.83 -0.90
N VAL A 154 7.49 -6.71 -1.60
CA VAL A 154 6.37 -6.09 -2.31
C VAL A 154 6.69 -6.04 -3.80
N VAL A 155 5.76 -6.47 -4.64
CA VAL A 155 5.90 -6.46 -6.10
C VAL A 155 4.77 -5.64 -6.72
N VAL A 156 5.12 -4.67 -7.57
CA VAL A 156 4.16 -3.96 -8.43
C VAL A 156 4.23 -4.55 -9.82
N ALA A 157 3.11 -5.10 -10.32
CA ALA A 157 3.09 -5.87 -11.57
C ALA A 157 1.87 -5.57 -12.44
N ASP A 158 1.94 -5.97 -13.70
CA ASP A 158 0.87 -5.77 -14.68
C ASP A 158 -0.35 -6.65 -14.39
N GLY A 159 -1.51 -6.02 -14.21
CA GLY A 159 -2.80 -6.71 -14.05
C GLY A 159 -3.48 -7.04 -15.37
N ARG A 160 -2.98 -6.56 -16.52
CA ARG A 160 -3.58 -6.74 -17.85
C ARG A 160 -3.20 -8.06 -18.50
N VAL A 161 -2.11 -8.67 -18.03
CA VAL A 161 -1.55 -9.91 -18.58
C VAL A 161 -2.27 -11.15 -18.05
N LYS A 162 -2.04 -12.29 -18.71
CA LYS A 162 -2.51 -13.58 -18.23
C LYS A 162 -1.73 -14.01 -16.99
N ASP A 163 -2.41 -14.65 -16.05
CA ASP A 163 -1.82 -15.21 -14.83
C ASP A 163 -0.95 -14.19 -14.04
N PRO A 164 -1.44 -12.96 -13.79
CA PRO A 164 -0.62 -11.83 -13.36
C PRO A 164 0.03 -12.02 -11.98
N VAL A 165 -0.65 -12.73 -11.06
CA VAL A 165 -0.12 -13.03 -9.73
C VAL A 165 1.04 -14.01 -9.81
N SER A 166 0.90 -15.10 -10.59
CA SER A 166 1.97 -16.07 -10.79
C SER A 166 3.16 -15.46 -11.52
N GLY A 167 2.92 -14.59 -12.50
CA GLY A 167 3.98 -13.82 -13.16
C GLY A 167 4.75 -12.94 -12.19
N ALA A 168 4.05 -12.19 -11.34
CA ALA A 168 4.67 -11.33 -10.33
C ALA A 168 5.56 -12.11 -9.34
N LEU A 169 5.06 -13.23 -8.82
CA LEU A 169 5.83 -14.13 -7.95
C LEU A 169 7.00 -14.82 -8.68
N GLY A 170 6.93 -14.92 -10.02
CA GLY A 170 8.00 -15.38 -10.89
C GLY A 170 9.01 -14.29 -11.29
N GLY A 171 8.90 -13.08 -10.74
CA GLY A 171 9.81 -11.96 -10.99
C GLY A 171 9.37 -10.96 -12.06
N ALA A 172 8.14 -11.04 -12.56
CA ALA A 172 7.60 -10.02 -13.47
C ALA A 172 7.24 -8.72 -12.73
N GLY A 173 7.54 -7.58 -13.34
CA GLY A 173 7.23 -6.25 -12.81
C GLY A 173 8.38 -5.65 -12.02
N THR A 174 8.06 -4.96 -10.93
CA THR A 174 9.03 -4.23 -10.10
C THR A 174 9.01 -4.74 -8.67
N THR A 175 10.15 -5.23 -8.18
CA THR A 175 10.35 -5.47 -6.75
C THR A 175 10.61 -4.16 -6.03
N VAL A 176 9.80 -3.86 -5.02
CA VAL A 176 9.94 -2.65 -4.20
C VAL A 176 10.71 -3.00 -2.93
N ARG A 177 11.73 -2.20 -2.61
CA ARG A 177 12.55 -2.34 -1.39
C ARG A 177 12.68 -1.03 -0.64
N LEU A 178 12.96 -1.11 0.65
CA LEU A 178 13.38 0.08 1.40
C LEU A 178 14.78 0.51 0.94
N ALA A 179 14.95 1.83 0.74
CA ALA A 179 16.27 2.41 0.57
C ALA A 179 17.09 2.21 1.85
N ALA A 180 18.39 1.95 1.72
CA ALA A 180 19.27 1.90 2.87
C ALA A 180 19.29 3.27 3.56
N VAL A 181 19.21 3.28 4.89
CA VAL A 181 19.42 4.49 5.67
C VAL A 181 20.89 4.87 5.48
N HIS A 182 21.18 5.97 4.80
CA HIS A 182 22.55 6.51 4.83
C HIS A 182 22.83 6.95 6.27
N GLU A 183 23.79 6.30 6.94
CA GLU A 183 24.40 6.87 8.14
C GLU A 183 25.09 8.18 7.72
N THR A 184 24.47 9.32 8.03
CA THR A 184 25.11 10.61 7.85
C THR A 184 26.30 10.67 8.79
N GLY A 185 27.49 10.82 8.21
CA GLY A 185 28.77 10.61 8.86
C GLY A 185 28.95 11.34 10.19
N GLY A 186 29.52 10.61 11.15
CA GLY A 186 30.06 11.18 12.38
C GLY A 186 31.06 12.28 12.04
N ALA A 187 30.82 13.47 12.57
CA ALA A 187 31.77 14.57 12.53
C ALA A 187 33.09 14.12 13.16
N ALA A 188 34.17 14.18 12.40
CA ALA A 188 35.51 13.97 12.92
C ALA A 188 35.82 15.00 14.03
N PRO A 189 36.45 14.60 15.14
CA PRO A 189 36.79 15.52 16.22
C PRO A 189 37.80 16.55 15.71
N LEU A 190 37.47 17.83 15.89
CA LEU A 190 38.39 18.96 15.69
C LEU A 190 39.59 18.77 16.62
N THR A 191 40.74 18.42 16.06
CA THR A 191 42.03 18.49 16.74
C THR A 191 42.38 19.96 16.96
N THR A 192 42.30 20.41 18.20
CA THR A 192 42.86 21.69 18.65
C THR A 192 44.38 21.56 18.72
N THR A 193 45.10 22.13 17.74
CA THR A 193 46.51 22.46 17.89
C THR A 193 46.60 23.80 18.63
N GLY A 194 47.17 23.77 19.82
CA GLY A 194 47.47 24.95 20.62
C GLY A 194 48.58 25.79 20.03
N SER A 195 48.56 27.07 20.42
CA SER A 195 49.72 27.96 20.52
C SER A 195 49.46 28.89 21.69
#